data_AF-A0A8B6GW11-F1
#
_entry.id   AF-A0A8B6GW11-F1
#
_cell.length_a   1.000
_cell.length_b   1.000
_cell.length_c   1.000
_cell.angle_alpha   90.00
_cell.angle_beta   90.00
_cell.angle_gamma   90.00
#
_symmetry.space_group_name_H-M   'P 1'
#
loop_
_entity.id
_entity.type
_entity.pdbx_description
1 polymer ?
#
loop_
_entity_poly.entity_id
_entity_poly.type
_entity_poly.pdbx_seq_one_letter_code
_entity_poly.pdbx_strand_id
1 'polypeptide(L)'
;MQCVTAVDGHWLAELGPMFYSIKDSSKTRQERKKHAIDEMSAMEDEMRRAEDLIKVRKEHQEKQATASVRKTTIATPGRTEPGTPTPRRGKFGI
;
A
#
# COMPACT_ATOMS: atom_id res chain seq x y z
N MET A 1 36.13 18.39 15.63
CA MET A 1 35.14 17.39 16.08
C MET A 1 35.28 17.29 17.59
N GLN A 2 34.26 17.68 18.36
CA GLN A 2 34.34 17.72 19.85
C GLN A 2 33.60 16.57 20.55
N CYS A 3 32.88 15.73 19.80
CA CYS A 3 32.22 14.52 20.29
C CYS A 3 32.59 13.35 19.36
N VAL A 4 33.51 12.48 19.78
CA VAL A 4 33.89 11.26 19.07
C VAL A 4 33.80 10.10 20.05
N THR A 5 33.04 9.07 19.70
CA THR A 5 32.91 7.83 20.47
C THR A 5 33.35 6.66 19.60
N ALA A 6 33.98 5.65 20.21
CA ALA A 6 34.26 4.41 19.51
C ALA A 6 32.93 3.70 19.18
N VAL A 7 32.79 3.24 17.94
CA VAL A 7 31.62 2.49 17.45
C VAL A 7 32.13 1.24 16.73
N ASP A 8 31.45 0.12 16.93
CA ASP A 8 31.79 -1.12 16.24
C ASP A 8 31.44 -1.00 14.74
N GLY A 9 32.36 -1.47 13.88
CA GLY A 9 32.16 -1.52 12.45
C GLY A 9 30.96 -2.41 12.07
N HIS A 10 30.72 -3.49 12.82
CA HIS A 10 29.56 -4.36 12.62
C HIS A 10 28.23 -3.63 12.74
N TRP A 11 28.09 -2.74 13.73
CA TRP A 11 26.87 -1.97 13.91
C TRP A 11 26.60 -1.01 12.76
N LEU A 12 27.65 -0.38 12.21
CA LEU A 12 27.50 0.50 11.06
C LEU A 12 27.04 -0.24 9.80
N ALA A 13 27.55 -1.44 9.56
CA ALA A 13 27.11 -2.26 8.43
C ALA A 13 25.68 -2.77 8.59
N GLU A 14 25.23 -3.04 9.82
CA GLU A 14 23.86 -3.48 10.09
C GLU A 14 22.83 -2.33 9.97
N LEU A 15 23.14 -1.16 10.53
CA LEU A 15 22.24 0.00 10.50
C LEU A 15 22.27 0.75 9.17
N GLY A 16 23.39 0.67 8.45
CA GLY A 16 23.61 1.36 7.19
C GLY A 16 24.24 0.47 6.13
N PRO A 17 23.60 -0.64 5.72
CA PRO A 17 24.16 -1.57 4.74
C PRO A 17 24.37 -0.93 3.36
N MET A 18 23.64 0.15 3.05
CA MET A 18 23.83 0.91 1.80
C MET A 18 25.10 1.78 1.81
N PHE A 19 25.68 2.07 2.98
CA PHE A 19 26.81 2.99 3.13
C PHE A 19 28.08 2.30 3.64
N TYR A 20 27.94 1.30 4.52
CA TYR A 20 29.05 0.63 5.17
C TYR A 20 29.07 -0.85 4.81
N SER A 21 30.27 -1.35 4.50
CA SER A 21 30.50 -2.78 4.28
C SER A 21 31.78 -3.21 4.99
N ILE A 22 31.78 -4.46 5.47
CA ILE A 22 32.90 -5.00 6.24
C ILE A 22 33.65 -6.00 5.39
N LYS A 23 34.96 -5.80 5.33
CA LYS A 23 35.86 -6.70 4.61
C LYS A 23 36.37 -7.78 5.56
N ASP A 24 35.57 -8.82 5.76
CA ASP A 24 35.99 -10.00 6.53
C ASP A 24 37.06 -10.78 5.76
N SER A 25 38.32 -10.78 6.23
CA SER A 25 39.41 -11.53 5.61
C SER A 25 39.25 -13.05 5.72
N SER A 26 38.44 -13.52 6.68
CA SER A 26 38.12 -14.93 6.91
C SER A 26 37.10 -15.50 5.94
N LYS A 27 36.19 -14.67 5.41
CA LYS A 27 35.13 -15.12 4.50
C LYS A 27 35.64 -15.19 3.06
N THR A 28 35.40 -16.33 2.42
CA THR A 28 35.77 -16.52 1.01
C THR A 28 34.86 -15.69 0.09
N ARG A 29 35.34 -15.41 -1.14
CA ARG A 29 34.52 -14.72 -2.16
C ARG A 29 33.20 -15.45 -2.45
N GLN A 30 33.19 -16.79 -2.34
CA GLN A 30 32.01 -17.60 -2.58
C GLN A 30 30.94 -17.38 -1.50
N GLU A 31 31.33 -17.35 -0.23
CA GLU A 31 30.39 -17.10 0.88
C GLU A 31 29.75 -15.72 0.76
N ARG A 32 30.52 -14.68 0.43
CA ARG A 32 29.96 -13.33 0.21
C ARG A 32 28.95 -13.31 -0.94
N LYS A 33 29.24 -14.04 -2.03
CA LYS A 33 28.32 -14.16 -3.16
C LYS A 33 27.03 -14.88 -2.73
N LYS A 34 27.16 -15.95 -1.94
CA LYS A 34 26.01 -16.69 -1.41
C LYS A 34 25.13 -15.77 -0.54
N HIS A 35 25.73 -15.07 0.42
CA HIS A 35 25.00 -14.11 1.25
C HIS A 35 24.28 -13.04 0.43
N ALA A 36 24.94 -12.43 -0.57
CA ALA A 36 24.30 -11.44 -1.42
C ALA A 36 23.12 -12.00 -2.24
N ILE A 37 23.22 -13.25 -2.69
CA ILE A 37 22.11 -13.93 -3.39
C ILE A 37 20.98 -14.23 -2.42
N ASP A 38 21.29 -14.74 -1.23
CA ASP A 38 20.30 -15.06 -0.20
C ASP A 38 19.54 -13.79 0.24
N GLU A 39 20.25 -12.66 0.41
CA GLU A 39 19.67 -11.35 0.73
C GLU A 39 18.77 -10.82 -0.41
N MET A 40 19.21 -10.90 -1.68
CA MET A 40 18.39 -10.50 -2.82
C MET A 40 17.14 -11.37 -2.93
N SER A 41 17.27 -12.68 -2.74
CA SER A 41 16.14 -13.62 -2.77
C SER A 41 15.14 -13.31 -1.66
N ALA A 42 15.62 -13.01 -0.44
CA ALA A 42 14.75 -12.64 0.67
C ALA A 42 13.98 -11.34 0.39
N MET A 43 14.65 -10.34 -0.20
CA MET A 43 14.03 -9.08 -0.61
C MET A 43 12.93 -9.29 -1.68
N GLU A 44 13.20 -10.11 -2.70
CA GLU A 44 12.22 -10.42 -3.75
C GLU A 44 10.96 -11.10 -3.19
N ASP A 45 11.14 -12.04 -2.26
CA ASP A 45 10.03 -12.73 -1.61
C ASP A 45 9.19 -11.78 -0.75
N GLU A 46 9.83 -10.87 -0.01
CA GLU A 46 9.12 -9.85 0.78
C GLU A 46 8.34 -8.89 -0.12
N MET A 47 8.93 -8.45 -1.23
CA MET A 47 8.25 -7.58 -2.20
C MET A 47 7.03 -8.26 -2.81
N ARG A 48 7.15 -9.53 -3.23
CA ARG A 48 6.01 -10.29 -3.78
C ARG A 48 4.85 -10.40 -2.78
N ARG A 49 5.15 -10.71 -1.51
CA ARG A 49 4.12 -10.78 -0.46
C ARG A 49 3.45 -9.42 -0.24
N ALA A 50 4.22 -8.33 -0.23
CA ALA A 50 3.69 -6.99 -0.08
C ALA A 50 2.78 -6.59 -1.26
N GLU A 51 3.19 -6.90 -2.49
CA GLU A 51 2.40 -6.66 -3.71
C GLU A 51 1.06 -7.41 -3.70
N ASP A 52 1.07 -8.68 -3.31
CA ASP A 52 -0.15 -9.49 -3.20
C ASP A 52 -1.14 -8.87 -2.19
N LEU A 53 -0.65 -8.44 -1.03
CA LEU A 53 -1.47 -7.76 -0.03
C LEU A 53 -2.04 -6.43 -0.54
N ILE A 54 -1.23 -5.63 -1.23
CA ILE A 54 -1.66 -4.37 -1.84
C ILE A 54 -2.74 -4.64 -2.90
N LYS A 55 -2.56 -5.66 -3.73
CA LYS A 55 -3.50 -6.04 -4.79
C LYS A 55 -4.84 -6.47 -4.20
N VAL A 56 -4.85 -7.36 -3.21
CA VAL A 56 -6.08 -7.78 -2.52
C VAL A 56 -6.79 -6.58 -1.89
N ARG A 57 -6.05 -5.70 -1.22
CA ARG A 57 -6.60 -4.49 -0.61
C ARG A 57 -7.18 -3.53 -1.67
N LYS A 58 -6.52 -3.40 -2.82
CA LYS A 58 -6.97 -2.56 -3.93
C LYS A 58 -8.24 -3.12 -4.57
N GLU A 59 -8.29 -4.40 -4.89
CA GLU A 59 -9.49 -5.07 -5.44
C GLU A 59 -10.70 -4.94 -4.52
N HIS A 60 -10.50 -5.09 -3.21
CA HIS A 60 -11.56 -4.90 -2.23
C HIS A 60 -12.06 -3.45 -2.19
N GLN A 61 -11.15 -2.47 -2.22
CA GLN A 61 -11.50 -1.05 -2.30
C GLN A 61 -12.26 -0.71 -3.59
N GLU A 62 -11.84 -1.25 -4.75
CA GLU A 62 -12.50 -1.03 -6.04
C GLU A 62 -13.92 -1.62 -6.06
N LYS A 63 -14.10 -2.83 -5.51
CA LYS A 63 -15.43 -3.44 -5.35
C LYS A 63 -16.33 -2.62 -4.43
N GLN A 64 -15.79 -2.09 -3.33
CA GLN A 64 -16.57 -1.20 -2.44
C GLN A 64 -16.89 0.13 -3.09
N ALA A 65 -15.94 0.75 -3.80
CA ALA A 65 -16.15 2.03 -4.49
C ALA A 65 -17.21 1.91 -5.58
N THR A 66 -17.14 0.87 -6.42
CA THR A 66 -18.14 0.61 -7.45
C THR A 66 -19.53 0.31 -6.86
N ALA A 67 -19.61 -0.42 -5.75
CA ALA A 67 -20.87 -0.64 -5.02
C ALA A 67 -21.42 0.64 -4.38
N SER A 68 -20.55 1.51 -3.86
CA SER A 68 -20.93 2.80 -3.25
C SER A 68 -21.45 3.79 -4.29
N VAL A 69 -20.79 3.92 -5.45
CA VAL A 69 -21.23 4.81 -6.54
C VAL A 69 -22.64 4.43 -7.05
N ARG A 70 -22.96 3.13 -7.09
CA ARG A 70 -24.32 2.67 -7.44
C ARG A 70 -25.38 3.02 -6.40
N LYS A 71 -25.00 3.29 -5.15
CA LYS A 71 -25.91 3.55 -4.03
C LYS A 71 -26.14 5.04 -3.75
N THR A 72 -25.28 5.94 -4.22
CA THR A 72 -25.43 7.37 -3.96
C THR A 72 -26.41 8.02 -4.93
N THR A 73 -27.71 7.90 -4.65
CA THR A 73 -28.70 8.80 -5.24
C THR A 73 -28.64 10.12 -4.49
N ILE A 74 -28.15 11.18 -5.12
CA ILE A 74 -28.19 12.53 -4.54
C ILE A 74 -29.66 12.95 -4.46
N ALA A 75 -30.12 13.27 -3.24
CA ALA A 75 -31.45 13.82 -3.02
C ALA A 75 -31.48 15.27 -3.53
N THR A 76 -31.79 15.45 -4.82
CA THR A 76 -31.94 16.77 -5.43
C THR A 76 -33.34 17.32 -5.11
N PRO A 77 -33.47 18.42 -4.34
CA PRO A 77 -34.77 19.02 -4.09
C PRO A 77 -35.44 19.44 -5.41
N GLY A 78 -36.69 19.02 -5.62
CA GLY A 78 -37.45 19.26 -6.87
C GLY A 78 -37.38 18.13 -7.90
N ARG A 79 -36.58 17.07 -7.68
CA ARG A 79 -36.52 15.90 -8.57
C ARG A 79 -37.67 14.93 -8.28
N THR A 80 -38.50 14.65 -9.28
CA THR A 80 -39.55 13.62 -9.21
C THR A 80 -38.94 12.23 -9.39
N GLU A 81 -39.12 11.36 -8.39
CA GLU A 81 -38.73 9.95 -8.44
C GLU A 81 -39.59 9.18 -9.47
N PRO A 82 -38.99 8.37 -10.36
CA PRO A 82 -39.74 7.60 -11.35
C PRO A 82 -40.64 6.56 -10.65
N GLY A 83 -41.96 6.66 -10.88
CA GLY A 83 -42.95 5.76 -10.27
C GLY A 83 -43.77 6.38 -9.13
N THR A 84 -43.51 7.64 -8.75
CA THR A 84 -44.36 8.35 -7.79
C THR A 84 -45.55 8.96 -8.53
N PRO A 85 -46.80 8.48 -8.33
CA PRO A 85 -47.96 9.10 -8.96
C PRO A 85 -48.11 10.53 -8.43
N THR A 86 -48.00 11.52 -9.32
CA THR A 86 -48.25 12.90 -8.98
C THR A 86 -49.74 13.05 -8.63
N PRO A 87 -50.09 13.62 -7.46
CA PRO A 87 -51.48 13.93 -7.16
C PRO A 87 -51.91 15.03 -8.14
N ARG A 88 -52.55 14.63 -9.24
CA ARG A 88 -53.22 15.58 -10.13
C ARG A 88 -54.25 16.30 -9.26
N ARG A 89 -54.04 17.59 -9.01
CA ARG A 89 -55.08 18.46 -8.45
C ARG A 89 -56.25 18.40 -9.42
N GLY A 90 -57.25 17.58 -9.09
CA GLY A 90 -58.59 17.72 -9.65
C GLY A 90 -59.01 19.17 -9.40
N LYS A 91 -59.40 19.87 -10.46
CA LYS A 91 -60.04 21.17 -10.36
C LYS A 91 -61.21 21.04 -9.38
N PHE A 92 -61.04 21.55 -8.16
CA PHE A 92 -62.16 21.99 -7.34
C PHE A 92 -62.70 23.26 -8.01
N GLY A 93 -64.03 23.31 -8.20
CA GLY A 93 -64.80 24.28 -9.00
C GLY A 93 -64.40 25.76 -8.80
N ILE A 94 -64.68 26.65 -9.74
CA ILE A 94 -65.97 26.96 -10.38
C ILE A 94 -65.83 27.05 -11.91
#